data_AF-A0A937W7Q2-F1
#
_entry.id   AF-A0A937W7Q2-F1
#
_cell.length_a   1.000
_cell.length_b   1.000
_cell.length_c   1.000
_cell.angle_alpha   90.00
_cell.angle_beta   90.00
_cell.angle_gamma   90.00
#
_symmetry.space_group_name_H-M   'P 1'
#
loop_
_entity.id
_entity.type
_entity.pdbx_description
1 polymer ?
#
loop_
_entity_poly.entity_id
_entity_poly.type
_entity_poly.pdbx_seq_one_letter_code
_entity_poly.pdbx_strand_id
1 'polypeptide(L)' 'MGDFGDNDVFYYKVHSPVLLVEFDMHKGVFLDNDEPEKFHIHVMVRTPNGHDYGKDLLRQHLARFHR' A
#
# COMPACT_ATOMS: atom_id res chain seq x y z
N MET A 1 6.22 15.20 -10.05
CA MET A 1 6.47 14.63 -8.71
C MET A 1 7.96 14.67 -8.48
N GLY A 2 8.44 15.30 -7.40
CA GLY A 2 9.86 15.35 -7.07
C GLY A 2 10.53 16.72 -7.06
N ASP A 3 9.76 17.81 -7.01
CA ASP A 3 10.31 19.11 -6.60
C ASP A 3 10.43 19.19 -5.06
N PHE A 4 11.21 20.16 -4.58
CA PHE A 4 11.61 20.30 -3.18
C PHE A 4 10.99 21.51 -2.45
N GLY A 5 10.01 22.18 -3.05
CA GLY A 5 9.27 23.26 -2.43
C GLY A 5 8.25 22.75 -1.42
N ASP A 6 7.87 23.62 -0.47
CA ASP A 6 7.01 23.27 0.67
C ASP A 6 5.64 22.67 0.25
N ASN A 7 5.14 23.07 -0.92
CA ASN A 7 3.86 22.62 -1.46
C ASN A 7 3.98 21.49 -2.48
N ASP A 8 5.18 21.10 -2.86
CA ASP A 8 5.37 20.13 -3.93
C ASP A 8 4.98 18.72 -3.48
N VAL A 9 4.52 17.96 -4.45
CA VAL A 9 4.18 16.55 -4.28
C VAL A 9 5.41 15.67 -4.46
N PHE A 10 5.54 14.70 -3.57
CA PHE A 10 6.68 13.80 -3.53
C PHE A 10 6.22 12.36 -3.39
N TYR A 11 7.10 11.47 -3.82
CA TYR A 11 6.91 10.03 -3.76
C TYR A 11 8.07 9.42 -3.00
N TYR A 12 7.77 8.55 -2.04
CA TYR A 12 8.79 7.70 -1.43
C TYR A 12 8.23 6.33 -1.07
N LYS A 13 9.15 5.37 -1.04
CA LYS A 13 8.84 3.99 -0.71
C LYS A 13 9.90 3.44 0.23
N VAL A 14 9.46 2.97 1.39
CA VAL A 14 10.28 2.13 2.26
C VAL A 14 9.95 0.68 1.93
N HIS A 15 10.92 -0.03 1.38
CA HIS A 15 10.74 -1.40 0.93
C HIS A 15 11.66 -2.37 1.68
N SER A 16 11.07 -3.24 2.49
CA SER A 16 11.71 -4.32 3.24
C SER A 16 11.00 -5.65 2.98
N PRO A 17 11.65 -6.82 3.08
CA PRO A 17 10.97 -8.12 2.99
C PRO A 17 9.74 -8.26 3.90
N VAL A 18 9.72 -7.54 5.03
CA VAL A 18 8.67 -7.57 6.05
C VAL A 18 7.63 -6.46 5.86
N LEU A 19 8.06 -5.25 5.51
CA LEU A 19 7.21 -4.06 5.50
C LEU A 19 7.37 -3.31 4.17
N LEU A 20 6.24 -2.92 3.59
CA LEU A 20 6.20 -1.95 2.49
C LEU A 20 5.32 -0.78 2.93
N VAL A 21 5.93 0.41 2.96
CA VAL A 21 5.22 1.68 3.15
C VAL A 21 5.46 2.51 1.91
N GLU A 22 4.38 2.99 1.32
CA GLU A 22 4.41 3.82 0.12
C GLU A 22 3.58 5.07 0.37
N PHE A 23 4.22 6.20 0.14
CA PHE A 23 3.60 7.51 0.21
C PHE A 23 3.48 8.02 -1.21
N ASP A 24 2.24 8.17 -1.66
CA ASP A 24 1.93 8.46 -3.05
C ASP A 24 0.88 9.57 -3.12
N MET A 25 1.31 10.72 -3.63
CA MET A 25 0.50 11.91 -3.81
C MET A 25 0.08 11.99 -5.27
N HIS A 26 -0.69 11.02 -5.77
CA HIS A 26 -1.15 11.03 -7.17
C HIS A 26 -2.62 11.50 -7.30
N LYS A 27 -3.00 11.94 -8.51
CA LYS A 27 -4.40 12.29 -8.83
C LYS A 27 -5.32 11.10 -8.61
N GLY A 28 -6.50 11.25 -8.04
CA GLY A 28 -7.31 10.11 -7.64
C GLY A 28 -7.61 9.12 -8.77
N VAL A 29 -7.34 7.84 -8.54
CA VAL A 29 -7.89 6.73 -9.36
C VAL A 29 -9.17 6.20 -8.71
N PHE A 30 -9.21 6.17 -7.37
CA PHE A 30 -10.39 5.82 -6.56
C PHE A 30 -10.97 6.99 -5.77
N LEU A 31 -10.23 8.09 -5.70
CA LEU A 31 -10.59 9.30 -4.98
C LEU A 31 -10.95 10.39 -6.00
N ASP A 32 -11.75 11.37 -5.61
CA ASP A 32 -12.34 12.36 -6.53
C ASP A 32 -11.46 13.61 -6.70
N ASN A 33 -10.15 13.50 -6.43
CA ASN A 33 -9.20 14.60 -6.59
C ASN A 33 -8.63 14.62 -8.01
N ASP A 34 -8.85 15.73 -8.71
CA ASP A 34 -8.33 15.92 -10.07
C ASP A 34 -6.80 16.12 -10.10
N GLU A 35 -6.24 16.69 -9.03
CA GLU A 35 -4.81 16.99 -8.90
C GLU A 35 -4.14 16.15 -7.78
N PRO A 36 -2.82 15.90 -7.88
CA PRO A 36 -1.99 15.35 -6.80
C PRO A 36 -2.17 16.05 -5.44
N GLU A 37 -2.47 15.29 -4.37
CA GLU A 37 -2.77 15.86 -3.05
C GLU A 37 -2.16 15.07 -1.87
N LYS A 38 -1.94 15.75 -0.74
CA LYS A 38 -1.19 15.24 0.44
C LYS A 38 -2.07 14.49 1.46
N PHE A 39 -2.89 13.54 1.03
CA PHE A 39 -3.83 12.84 1.94
C PHE A 39 -3.87 11.31 1.82
N HIS A 40 -2.99 10.68 1.03
CA HIS A 40 -3.07 9.26 0.74
C HIS A 40 -1.77 8.50 1.02
N ILE A 41 -1.88 7.33 1.67
CA ILE A 41 -0.77 6.47 2.07
C ILE A 41 -1.17 5.02 1.83
N HIS A 42 -0.25 4.22 1.30
CA HIS A 42 -0.39 2.76 1.15
C HIS A 42 0.53 2.06 2.15
N VAL A 43 -0.04 1.12 2.91
CA VAL A 43 0.73 0.34 3.89
C VAL A 43 0.41 -1.13 3.71
N MET A 44 1.44 -1.97 3.58
CA MET A 44 1.31 -3.41 3.49
C MET A 44 2.32 -4.11 4.41
N VAL A 45 1.82 -5.03 5.23
CA VAL A 45 2.62 -5.87 6.14
C VAL A 45 2.67 -7.29 5.60
N ARG A 46 3.87 -7.87 5.48
CA ARG A 46 4.12 -9.15 4.79
C ARG A 46 4.72 -10.24 5.68
N THR A 47 4.70 -10.05 6.99
CA THR A 47 5.19 -11.03 7.97
C THR A 47 4.21 -12.19 8.20
N PRO A 48 4.73 -13.39 8.55
CA PRO A 48 6.15 -13.72 8.70
C PRO A 48 6.87 -14.04 7.37
N ASN A 49 6.16 -14.41 6.30
CA ASN A 49 6.78 -14.63 4.98
C ASN A 49 5.76 -14.54 3.84
N GLY A 50 5.84 -13.46 3.05
CA GLY A 50 5.68 -13.62 1.60
C GLY A 50 4.36 -13.14 1.00
N HIS A 51 3.96 -11.90 1.27
CA HIS A 51 3.04 -11.16 0.39
C HIS A 51 1.56 -11.57 0.38
N ASP A 52 1.08 -12.39 1.32
CA ASP A 52 -0.14 -13.13 1.00
C ASP A 52 -1.14 -13.30 2.14
N TYR A 53 -1.54 -12.18 2.75
CA TYR A 53 -2.70 -12.18 3.62
C TYR A 53 -3.91 -12.88 2.96
N GLY A 54 -4.07 -12.72 1.64
CA GLY A 54 -5.07 -13.41 0.83
C GLY A 54 -4.93 -14.94 0.84
N LYS A 55 -3.76 -15.51 0.53
CA LYS A 55 -3.54 -16.97 0.56
C LYS A 55 -3.58 -17.52 1.97
N ASP A 56 -3.16 -16.77 2.99
CA ASP A 56 -3.30 -17.26 4.36
C ASP A 56 -4.78 -17.30 4.78
N LEU A 57 -5.56 -16.27 4.47
CA LEU A 57 -7.01 -16.29 4.66
C LEU A 57 -7.69 -17.43 3.88
N LEU A 58 -7.29 -17.65 2.63
CA LEU A 58 -7.80 -18.75 1.82
C LEU A 58 -7.42 -20.12 2.42
N ARG A 59 -6.18 -20.29 2.88
CA ARG A 59 -5.71 -21.48 3.57
C ARG A 59 -6.54 -21.74 4.84
N GLN A 60 -6.79 -20.71 5.64
CA GLN A 60 -7.63 -20.80 6.84
C GLN A 60 -9.07 -21.19 6.51
N HIS A 61 -9.66 -20.59 5.46
CA HIS A 61 -11.01 -20.92 5.00
C HIS A 61 -11.12 -22.39 4.56
N LEU A 62 -10.21 -22.86 3.71
CA LEU A 62 -10.18 -24.24 3.24
C LEU A 62 -10.05 -25.23 4.41
N ALA A 63 -9.16 -24.95 5.37
CA ALA A 63 -8.98 -25.78 6.55
C ALA A 63 -10.22 -25.86 7.45
N ARG A 64 -11.03 -24.79 7.50
CA ARG A 64 -12.20 -24.68 8.39
C ARG A 64 -13.49 -25.21 7.77
N PHE A 65 -13.67 -25.08 6.45
CA PHE A 65 -14.96 -25.31 5.80
C PHE A 65 -14.92 -26.39 4.70
N HIS A 66 -13.74 -26.82 4.25
CA HIS A 66 -13.58 -27.73 3.11
C HIS A 66 -12.66 -28.92 3.44
N ARG A 67 -12.72 -29.39 4.69
CA ARG A 67 -11.99 -30.57 5.15
C ARG A 67 -12.84 -31.84 5.01
#